data_AF-A0A1W9HH33-F1
#
_entry.id   AF-A0A1W9HH33-F1
#
_cell.length_a   1.000
_cell.length_b   1.000
_cell.length_c   1.000
_cell.angle_alpha   90.00
_cell.angle_beta   90.00
_cell.angle_gamma   90.00
#
_symmetry.space_group_name_H-M   'P 1'
#
loop_
_entity.id
_entity.type
_entity.pdbx_description
1 polymer ?
#
loop_
_entity_poly.entity_id
_entity_poly.type
_entity_poly.pdbx_seq_one_letter_code
_entity_poly.pdbx_strand_id
1 'polypeptide(L)'
;MKKIIFVCLTAIGLGASAYDGTDVKGKWQHVMQEKDTKVTLGLDIGEVITVFNKTCEAAGQTVNVVVQVATKVTDGIFEIQGQASQSTKAGDFECAINVVPEVLKFQVDQDHLSLTSQGNTTTVYDRVK
;
A
#
# COMPACT_ATOMS: atom_id res chain seq x y z
N MET A 1 -15.15 60.76 -25.15
CA MET A 1 -15.60 59.45 -25.66
C MET A 1 -14.91 58.37 -24.87
N LYS A 2 -15.68 57.37 -24.40
CA LYS A 2 -15.24 56.16 -23.70
C LYS A 2 -14.19 55.40 -24.52
N LYS A 3 -13.19 54.83 -23.84
CA LYS A 3 -12.82 53.40 -23.91
C LYS A 3 -11.81 53.09 -22.80
N ILE A 4 -12.34 52.57 -21.70
CA ILE A 4 -11.58 51.83 -20.69
C ILE A 4 -11.26 50.49 -21.35
N ILE A 5 -9.97 50.15 -21.46
CA ILE A 5 -9.54 48.80 -21.83
C ILE A 5 -9.08 48.12 -20.55
N PHE A 6 -9.93 47.22 -20.08
CA PHE A 6 -9.68 46.27 -19.01
C PHE A 6 -8.92 45.09 -19.65
N VAL A 7 -7.66 44.87 -19.28
CA VAL A 7 -6.95 43.63 -19.62
C VAL A 7 -6.82 42.82 -18.33
N CYS A 8 -7.72 41.86 -18.19
CA CYS A 8 -7.63 40.80 -17.20
C CYS A 8 -6.44 39.91 -17.62
N LEU A 9 -5.31 40.00 -16.91
CA LEU A 9 -4.25 39.02 -17.04
C LEU A 9 -4.70 37.79 -16.26
N THR A 10 -5.25 36.80 -16.96
CA THR A 10 -5.48 35.47 -16.42
C THR A 10 -4.13 34.87 -16.07
N ALA A 11 -3.90 34.67 -14.77
CA ALA A 11 -2.84 33.80 -14.30
C ALA A 11 -3.07 32.43 -14.95
N ILE A 12 -2.15 32.03 -15.84
CA ILE A 12 -2.04 30.65 -16.29
C ILE A 12 -1.48 29.90 -15.08
N GLY A 13 -2.38 29.52 -14.17
CA GLY A 13 -2.11 28.44 -13.25
C GLY A 13 -1.97 27.19 -14.09
N LEU A 14 -0.74 26.85 -14.47
CA LEU A 14 -0.39 25.45 -14.75
C LEU A 14 -0.67 24.71 -13.44
N GLY A 15 -1.90 24.26 -13.28
CA GLY A 15 -2.28 23.27 -12.30
C GLY A 15 -1.57 21.97 -12.70
N ALA A 16 -0.30 21.85 -12.33
CA ALA A 16 0.17 20.58 -11.84
C ALA A 16 -0.83 20.22 -10.74
N SER A 17 -1.69 19.23 -11.00
CA SER A 17 -2.42 18.57 -9.93
C SER A 17 -1.35 18.16 -8.93
N ALA A 18 -1.27 18.88 -7.81
CA ALA A 18 -0.40 18.50 -6.72
C ALA A 18 -0.79 17.07 -6.39
N TYR A 19 0.11 16.14 -6.69
CA TYR A 19 0.07 14.84 -6.05
C TYR A 19 0.05 15.14 -4.55
N ASP A 20 -1.08 14.85 -3.91
CA ASP A 20 -1.31 15.16 -2.49
C ASP A 20 -0.23 14.52 -1.60
N GLY A 21 0.46 13.48 -2.07
CA GLY A 21 1.62 12.92 -1.36
C GLY A 21 1.28 12.17 -0.09
N THR A 22 0.02 12.14 0.33
CA THR A 22 -0.38 11.56 1.62
C THR A 22 -1.39 10.43 1.52
N ASP A 23 -1.97 10.16 0.34
CA ASP A 23 -2.98 9.11 0.21
C ASP A 23 -2.37 7.70 0.18
N VAL A 24 -2.34 7.09 1.37
CA VAL A 24 -1.96 5.70 1.62
C VAL A 24 -2.99 4.70 1.11
N LYS A 25 -4.21 5.13 0.76
CA LYS A 25 -5.23 4.24 0.22
C LYS A 25 -4.83 3.67 -1.14
N GLY A 26 -5.37 2.50 -1.43
CA GLY A 26 -5.17 1.78 -2.68
C GLY A 26 -4.28 0.55 -2.55
N LYS A 27 -3.82 0.08 -3.70
CA LYS A 27 -3.13 -1.20 -3.83
C LYS A 27 -1.63 -1.03 -3.86
N TRP A 28 -0.95 -1.79 -3.01
CA TRP A 28 0.49 -1.76 -2.79
C TRP A 28 1.04 -3.17 -2.79
N GLN A 29 2.28 -3.34 -3.23
CA GLN A 29 2.95 -4.63 -3.21
C GLN A 29 4.42 -4.53 -2.83
N HIS A 30 4.92 -5.52 -2.09
CA HIS A 30 6.33 -5.70 -1.82
C HIS A 30 6.74 -7.08 -2.35
N VAL A 31 7.71 -7.10 -3.26
CA VAL A 31 8.18 -8.34 -3.90
C VAL A 31 9.54 -8.71 -3.34
N MET A 32 9.62 -9.89 -2.72
CA MET A 32 10.86 -10.52 -2.31
C MET A 32 11.14 -11.70 -3.24
N GLN A 33 12.32 -11.75 -3.83
CA GLN A 33 12.73 -12.85 -4.68
C GLN A 33 14.09 -13.39 -4.24
N GLU A 34 14.14 -14.69 -3.98
CA GLU A 34 15.37 -15.41 -3.69
C GLU A 34 15.41 -16.68 -4.53
N LYS A 35 16.39 -16.76 -5.45
CA LYS A 35 16.57 -17.89 -6.39
C LYS A 35 15.25 -18.23 -7.10
N ASP A 36 14.71 -19.42 -6.83
CA ASP A 36 13.52 -19.99 -7.44
C ASP A 36 12.24 -19.72 -6.64
N THR A 37 12.33 -18.88 -5.60
CA THR A 37 11.19 -18.50 -4.76
C THR A 37 10.91 -17.00 -4.91
N LYS A 38 9.66 -16.67 -5.20
CA LYS A 38 9.14 -15.30 -5.22
C LYS A 38 7.97 -15.18 -4.26
N VAL A 39 8.02 -14.19 -3.38
CA VAL A 39 6.95 -13.85 -2.44
C VAL A 39 6.52 -12.43 -2.71
N THR A 40 5.24 -12.24 -3.01
CA THR A 40 4.61 -10.93 -3.15
C THR A 40 3.69 -10.71 -1.96
N LEU A 41 3.97 -9.71 -1.15
CA LEU A 41 3.06 -9.20 -0.12
C LEU A 41 2.23 -8.09 -0.74
N GLY A 42 0.91 -8.17 -0.65
CA GLY A 42 0.02 -7.14 -1.15
C GLY A 42 -0.86 -6.54 -0.06
N LEU A 43 -1.09 -5.24 -0.16
CA LEU A 43 -1.99 -4.47 0.69
C LEU A 43 -3.00 -3.76 -0.21
N ASP A 44 -4.30 -3.92 0.05
CA ASP A 44 -5.36 -3.08 -0.51
C ASP A 44 -5.96 -2.26 0.64
N ILE A 45 -5.44 -1.05 0.83
CA ILE A 45 -5.76 -0.19 1.97
C ILE A 45 -7.04 0.58 1.66
N GLY A 46 -8.14 0.17 2.30
CA GLY A 46 -9.41 0.87 2.27
C GLY A 46 -9.58 1.86 3.43
N GLU A 47 -10.80 2.37 3.61
CA GLU A 47 -11.07 3.36 4.67
C GLU A 47 -11.08 2.76 6.07
N VAL A 48 -11.63 1.56 6.21
CA VAL A 48 -11.86 0.88 7.50
C VAL A 48 -11.38 -0.58 7.50
N ILE A 49 -11.11 -1.13 6.32
CA ILE A 49 -10.64 -2.51 6.14
C ILE A 49 -9.46 -2.45 5.18
N THR A 50 -8.42 -3.21 5.49
CA THR A 50 -7.33 -3.50 4.58
C THR A 50 -7.33 -4.97 4.21
N VAL A 51 -7.18 -5.26 2.92
CA VAL A 51 -6.97 -6.62 2.43
C VAL A 51 -5.48 -6.90 2.39
N PHE A 52 -5.05 -7.90 3.16
CA PHE A 52 -3.68 -8.39 3.14
C PHE A 52 -3.65 -9.65 2.29
N ASN A 53 -2.80 -9.69 1.28
CA ASN A 53 -2.57 -10.88 0.49
C ASN A 53 -1.09 -11.25 0.46
N LYS A 54 -0.83 -12.55 0.30
CA LYS A 54 0.51 -13.07 0.09
C LYS A 54 0.44 -14.11 -1.00
N THR A 55 1.14 -13.82 -2.10
CA THR A 55 1.37 -14.77 -3.17
C THR A 55 2.76 -15.37 -3.00
N CYS A 56 2.84 -16.69 -2.89
CA CYS A 56 4.10 -17.42 -2.85
C CYS A 56 4.24 -18.25 -4.14
N GLU A 57 5.35 -18.11 -4.84
CA GLU A 57 5.70 -18.81 -6.07
C GLU A 57 6.99 -19.59 -5.85
N ALA A 58 6.97 -20.92 -5.98
CA ALA A 58 8.15 -21.78 -5.84
C ALA A 58 7.94 -23.12 -6.56
N ALA A 59 8.99 -23.70 -7.13
CA ALA A 59 8.95 -25.03 -7.76
C ALA A 59 7.80 -25.22 -8.78
N GLY A 60 7.46 -24.17 -9.54
CA GLY A 60 6.36 -24.17 -10.51
C GLY A 60 4.96 -24.14 -9.89
N GLN A 61 4.84 -23.96 -8.58
CA GLN A 61 3.57 -23.77 -7.87
C GLN A 61 3.37 -22.29 -7.53
N THR A 62 2.12 -21.85 -7.58
CA THR A 62 1.70 -20.53 -7.10
C THR A 62 0.56 -20.70 -6.10
N VAL A 63 0.73 -20.14 -4.90
CA VAL A 63 -0.28 -20.15 -3.84
C VAL A 63 -0.57 -18.72 -3.43
N ASN A 64 -1.85 -18.37 -3.33
CA ASN A 64 -2.29 -17.07 -2.83
C ASN A 64 -3.13 -17.25 -1.57
N VAL A 65 -2.81 -16.51 -0.51
CA VAL A 65 -3.61 -16.41 0.71
C VAL A 65 -4.04 -14.97 0.92
N VAL A 66 -5.27 -14.78 1.40
CA VAL A 66 -5.88 -13.46 1.56
C VAL A 66 -6.59 -13.41 2.90
N VAL A 67 -6.36 -12.34 3.66
CA VAL A 67 -7.13 -12.03 4.88
C VAL A 67 -7.57 -10.57 4.85
N GLN A 68 -8.65 -10.27 5.56
CA GLN A 68 -9.15 -8.91 5.72
C GLN A 68 -9.16 -8.57 7.20
N VAL A 69 -8.68 -7.38 7.54
CA VAL A 69 -8.68 -6.91 8.93
C VAL A 69 -9.12 -5.45 8.99
N ALA A 70 -9.74 -5.09 10.10
CA ALA A 70 -10.07 -3.70 10.39
C ALA A 70 -8.77 -2.88 10.55
N THR A 71 -8.76 -1.71 9.92
CA THR A 71 -7.63 -0.79 9.95
C THR A 71 -8.10 0.65 10.09
N LYS A 72 -7.23 1.50 10.62
CA LYS A 72 -7.46 2.93 10.73
C LYS A 72 -6.25 3.70 10.23
N VAL A 73 -6.50 4.74 9.44
CA VAL A 73 -5.48 5.65 8.93
C VAL A 73 -5.73 7.03 9.50
N THR A 74 -4.73 7.62 10.17
CA THR A 74 -4.80 8.98 10.71
C THR A 74 -3.43 9.61 10.72
N ASP A 75 -3.26 10.80 10.14
CA ASP A 75 -2.08 11.68 10.28
C ASP A 75 -0.71 10.95 10.27
N GLY A 76 -0.42 10.21 9.19
CA GLY A 76 0.84 9.49 9.04
C GLY A 76 0.95 8.19 9.85
N ILE A 77 -0.15 7.74 10.47
CA ILE A 77 -0.27 6.46 11.19
C ILE A 77 -1.22 5.52 10.45
N PHE A 78 -0.78 4.27 10.29
CA PHE A 78 -1.56 3.14 9.82
C PHE A 78 -1.68 2.13 10.96
N GLU A 79 -2.86 2.01 11.53
CA GLU A 79 -3.17 1.12 12.65
C GLU A 79 -3.92 -0.12 12.15
N ILE A 80 -3.34 -1.29 12.40
CA ILE A 80 -3.98 -2.59 12.23
C ILE A 80 -4.70 -2.90 13.54
N GLN A 81 -6.03 -2.97 13.49
CA GLN A 81 -6.87 -3.11 14.70
C GLN A 81 -7.30 -4.57 14.95
N GLY A 82 -7.35 -5.36 13.87
CA GLY A 82 -7.76 -6.76 13.91
C GLY A 82 -6.59 -7.74 13.86
N GLN A 83 -6.93 -9.02 14.03
CA GLN A 83 -6.04 -10.14 13.76
C GLN A 83 -6.69 -11.09 12.76
N ALA A 84 -5.90 -11.66 11.87
CA ALA A 84 -6.36 -12.71 10.98
C ALA A 84 -5.17 -13.57 10.50
N SER A 85 -5.42 -14.86 10.33
CA SER A 85 -4.42 -15.80 9.85
C SER A 85 -5.04 -16.77 8.85
N GLN A 86 -4.32 -17.06 7.78
CA GLN A 86 -4.71 -18.09 6.82
C GLN A 86 -3.46 -18.77 6.27
N SER A 87 -3.57 -20.07 6.01
CA SER A 87 -2.53 -20.87 5.36
C SER A 87 -3.14 -21.71 4.24
N THR A 88 -2.39 -21.93 3.17
CA THR A 88 -2.78 -22.79 2.05
C THR A 88 -1.55 -23.55 1.55
N LYS A 89 -1.74 -24.82 1.20
CA LYS A 89 -0.69 -25.71 0.72
C LYS A 89 -0.89 -26.09 -0.74
N ALA A 90 0.21 -26.21 -1.47
CA ALA A 90 0.27 -26.81 -2.81
C ALA A 90 1.43 -27.82 -2.85
N GLY A 91 1.10 -29.11 -2.71
CA GLY A 91 2.12 -30.15 -2.48
C GLY A 91 2.82 -29.95 -1.13
N ASP A 92 4.16 -29.97 -1.15
CA ASP A 92 5.00 -29.75 0.05
C ASP A 92 5.20 -28.26 0.40
N PHE A 93 4.69 -27.36 -0.43
CA PHE A 93 4.85 -25.93 -0.28
C PHE A 93 3.68 -25.33 0.51
N GLU A 94 3.98 -24.52 1.54
CA GLU A 94 2.99 -23.82 2.36
C GLU A 94 3.16 -22.30 2.25
N CYS A 95 2.07 -21.61 1.94
CA CYS A 95 2.00 -20.15 1.96
C CYS A 95 1.04 -19.73 3.06
N ALA A 96 1.54 -18.96 4.04
CA ALA A 96 0.75 -18.49 5.17
C ALA A 96 0.91 -16.99 5.36
N ILE A 97 -0.19 -16.36 5.79
CA ILE A 97 -0.26 -14.98 6.22
C ILE A 97 -0.78 -14.94 7.66
N ASN A 98 -0.14 -14.13 8.49
CA ASN A 98 -0.55 -13.86 9.85
C ASN A 98 -0.46 -12.35 10.06
N VAL A 99 -1.61 -11.72 10.29
CA VAL A 99 -1.74 -10.29 10.55
C VAL A 99 -2.14 -10.14 12.01
N VAL A 100 -1.40 -9.32 12.74
CA VAL A 100 -1.64 -9.02 14.15
C VAL A 100 -1.85 -7.52 14.33
N PRO A 101 -2.49 -7.08 15.42
CA PRO A 101 -2.64 -5.66 15.69
C PRO A 101 -1.28 -4.98 15.83
N GLU A 102 -1.10 -3.87 15.14
CA GLU A 102 0.16 -3.13 15.11
C GLU A 102 -0.10 -1.66 14.72
N VAL A 103 0.72 -0.76 15.26
CA VAL A 103 0.70 0.67 14.89
C VAL A 103 1.95 0.97 14.09
N LEU A 104 1.76 1.33 12.82
CA LEU A 104 2.83 1.62 11.87
C LEU A 104 2.83 3.12 11.55
N LYS A 105 4.01 3.72 11.40
CA LYS A 105 4.13 5.01 10.73
C LYS A 105 4.16 4.76 9.22
N PHE A 106 3.50 5.60 8.44
CA PHE A 106 3.56 5.53 6.99
C PHE A 106 4.11 6.81 6.37
N GLN A 107 4.76 6.65 5.23
CA GLN A 107 5.14 7.73 4.32
C GLN A 107 4.81 7.28 2.90
N VAL A 108 4.22 8.17 2.11
CA VAL A 108 3.91 7.94 0.70
C VAL A 108 4.73 8.91 -0.14
N ASP A 109 5.39 8.39 -1.17
CA ASP A 109 6.07 9.20 -2.19
C ASP A 109 5.80 8.61 -3.57
N GLN A 110 5.04 9.33 -4.40
CA GLN A 110 4.62 8.93 -5.75
C GLN A 110 4.04 7.50 -5.82
N ASP A 111 4.86 6.53 -6.19
CA ASP A 111 4.51 5.13 -6.37
C ASP A 111 5.06 4.25 -5.23
N HIS A 112 5.52 4.82 -4.12
CA HIS A 112 6.09 4.10 -2.98
C HIS A 112 5.36 4.39 -1.67
N LEU A 113 5.10 3.34 -0.89
CA LEU A 113 4.59 3.37 0.48
C LEU A 113 5.64 2.76 1.40
N SER A 114 6.16 3.55 2.33
CA SER A 114 7.02 3.06 3.41
C SER A 114 6.20 2.85 4.68
N LEU A 115 6.21 1.64 5.24
CA LEU A 115 5.61 1.33 6.54
C LEU A 115 6.73 1.04 7.55
N THR A 116 6.76 1.78 8.65
CA THR A 116 7.78 1.65 9.71
C THR A 116 7.13 1.15 11.01
N SER A 117 7.59 0.00 11.50
CA SER A 117 7.17 -0.53 12.80
C SER A 117 7.83 0.20 13.97
N GLN A 118 7.30 0.02 15.18
CA GLN A 118 7.88 0.60 16.40
C GLN A 118 9.32 0.10 16.67
N GLY A 119 9.70 -1.05 16.10
CA GLY A 119 11.07 -1.57 16.13
C GLY A 119 12.03 -0.89 15.12
N ASN A 120 11.58 0.15 14.42
CA ASN A 120 12.28 0.85 13.33
C ASN A 120 12.57 -0.01 12.08
N THR A 121 11.90 -1.16 11.93
CA THR A 121 11.94 -1.92 10.68
C THR A 121 11.04 -1.23 9.67
N THR A 122 11.58 -0.91 8.49
CA THR A 122 10.83 -0.28 7.40
C THR A 122 10.67 -1.25 6.23
N THR A 123 9.44 -1.41 5.77
CA THR A 123 9.12 -2.14 4.52
C THR A 123 8.60 -1.15 3.49
N VAL A 124 9.15 -1.21 2.28
CA VAL A 124 8.73 -0.36 1.16
C VAL A 124 7.89 -1.17 0.18
N TYR A 125 6.72 -0.66 -0.15
CA TYR A 125 5.79 -1.23 -1.11
C TYR A 125 5.68 -0.30 -2.33
N ASP A 126 5.54 -0.90 -3.50
CA ASP A 126 5.28 -0.21 -4.76
C ASP A 126 3.78 -0.18 -5.06
N ARG A 127 3.30 0.92 -5.64
CA ARG A 127 1.90 1.09 -6.05
C ARG A 127 1.58 0.13 -7.19
N VAL A 128 0.49 -0.61 -7.07
CA VAL A 128 -0.03 -1.48 -8.13
C VAL A 128 -0.87 -0.62 -9.08
N LYS A 129 -0.50 -0.60 -10.37
CA LYS A 129 -1.17 0.15 -11.43
C LYS A 129 -2.34 -0.61 -12.05
#